data_AF-A0A133VRL8-F1
#
_entry.id   AF-A0A133VRL8-F1
#
_cell.length_a   1.000
_cell.length_b   1.000
_cell.length_c   1.000
_cell.angle_alpha   90.00
_cell.angle_beta   90.00
_cell.angle_gamma   90.00
#
_symmetry.space_group_name_H-M   'P 1'
#
loop_
_entity.id
_entity.type
_entity.pdbx_description
1 polymer ?
#
loop_
_entity_poly.entity_id
_entity_poly.type
_entity_poly.pdbx_seq_one_letter_code
_entity_poly.pdbx_strand_id
1 'polypeptide(L)'
;IIKIGVNWEKIRGIRIELKNWQDKLRQAQLKSKKKEIRKLKLQQGEMSERQNTILMTDLKQAILYLIPFVLAWVWLSTIYQDWVVAWLPFNLPWPDFGIRLFSGTVASMGFLGWYLLSYFGFAQIWRRFLIPSH
;
A
#
# COMPACT_ATOMS: atom_id res chain seq x y z
N ILE A 1 4.54 3.53 20.48
CA ILE A 1 4.70 3.66 19.01
C ILE A 1 5.19 5.07 18.74
N ILE A 2 6.34 5.19 18.09
CA ILE A 2 7.29 6.29 18.17
C ILE A 2 6.66 7.65 17.77
N LYS A 3 6.53 8.57 18.73
CA LYS A 3 6.02 9.95 18.56
C LYS A 3 7.12 10.92 18.12
N ILE A 4 7.98 10.53 17.17
CA ILE A 4 9.09 11.40 16.76
C ILE A 4 8.61 12.29 15.60
N GLY A 5 8.41 13.57 15.89
CA GLY A 5 8.32 14.65 14.89
C GLY A 5 6.96 14.93 14.25
N VAL A 6 5.88 14.27 14.68
CA VAL A 6 4.54 14.48 14.13
C VAL A 6 3.62 15.18 15.13
N ASN A 7 3.13 16.37 14.76
CA ASN A 7 2.14 17.08 15.55
C ASN A 7 0.75 16.48 15.32
N TRP A 8 0.41 15.50 16.15
CA TRP A 8 -0.87 14.77 16.10
C TRP A 8 -2.10 15.66 16.34
N GLU A 9 -1.96 16.75 17.08
CA GLU A 9 -3.05 17.69 17.32
C GLU A 9 -3.38 18.49 16.06
N LYS A 10 -2.36 18.95 15.33
CA LYS A 10 -2.53 19.63 14.04
C LYS A 10 -3.20 18.71 13.01
N ILE A 11 -2.78 17.44 12.94
CA ILE A 11 -3.39 16.45 12.03
C ILE A 11 -4.85 16.17 12.42
N ARG A 12 -5.15 16.06 13.72
CA ARG A 12 -6.51 15.83 14.20
C ARG A 12 -7.42 17.01 13.85
N GLY A 13 -6.95 18.24 14.00
CA GLY A 13 -7.66 19.45 13.59
C GLY A 13 -7.99 19.44 12.09
N ILE A 14 -6.99 19.19 11.25
CA ILE A 14 -7.19 19.11 9.79
C ILE A 14 -8.17 17.99 9.42
N ARG A 15 -8.10 16.82 10.06
CA ARG A 15 -9.04 15.71 9.81
C ARG A 15 -10.48 16.09 10.14
N ILE A 16 -10.71 16.83 11.24
CA ILE A 16 -12.04 17.31 11.62
C ILE A 16 -12.57 18.33 10.60
N GLU A 17 -11.74 19.28 10.17
CA GLU A 17 -12.11 20.26 9.15
C GLU A 17 -12.44 19.60 7.81
N LEU A 18 -11.64 18.61 7.39
CA LEU A 18 -11.86 17.87 6.15
C LEU A 18 -13.17 17.09 6.20
N LYS A 19 -13.46 16.44 7.33
CA LYS A 19 -14.74 15.74 7.56
C LYS A 19 -15.92 16.71 7.51
N ASN A 20 -15.82 17.85 8.19
CA ASN A 20 -16.85 18.88 8.17
C ASN A 20 -17.10 19.45 6.76
N TRP A 21 -16.04 19.63 5.96
CA TRP A 21 -16.16 20.08 4.57
C TRP A 21 -16.81 19.00 3.67
N GLN A 22 -16.43 17.73 3.83
CA GLN A 22 -17.05 16.61 3.13
C GLN A 22 -18.53 16.46 3.48
N ASP A 23 -18.89 16.59 4.76
CA ASP A 23 -20.27 16.53 5.22
C ASP A 23 -21.11 17.68 4.64
N LYS A 24 -20.55 18.91 4.61
CA LYS A 24 -21.20 20.07 3.96
C LYS A 24 -21.38 19.86 2.46
N LEU A 25 -20.38 19.29 1.77
CA LEU A 25 -20.48 18.95 0.36
C LEU A 25 -21.58 17.91 0.11
N ARG A 26 -21.62 16.85 0.91
CA ARG A 26 -22.65 15.80 0.81
C ARG A 26 -24.04 16.37 1.04
N GLN A 27 -24.22 17.20 2.06
CA GLN A 27 -25.50 17.85 2.33
C GLN A 27 -25.90 18.83 1.21
N ALA A 28 -24.96 19.59 0.64
CA ALA A 28 -25.22 20.50 -0.47
C ALA A 28 -25.59 19.76 -1.77
N GLN A 29 -24.98 18.60 -2.01
CA GLN A 29 -25.32 17.69 -3.11
C GLN A 29 -26.71 17.09 -2.94
N LEU A 30 -27.04 16.58 -1.75
CA LEU A 30 -28.37 16.03 -1.43
C LEU A 30 -29.47 17.09 -1.60
N LYS A 31 -29.18 18.35 -1.23
CA LYS A 31 -30.12 19.48 -1.36
C LYS A 31 -30.06 20.16 -2.74
N SER A 32 -29.29 19.65 -3.70
CA SER A 32 -29.12 20.20 -5.07
C SER A 32 -28.79 21.70 -5.14
N LYS A 33 -28.09 22.23 -4.13
CA LYS A 33 -27.79 23.67 -4.03
C LYS A 33 -26.56 24.04 -4.87
N LYS A 34 -26.78 24.29 -6.16
CA LYS A 34 -25.71 24.59 -7.15
C LYS A 34 -24.72 25.69 -6.71
N LYS A 35 -25.19 26.76 -6.07
CA LYS A 35 -24.34 27.87 -5.58
C LYS A 35 -23.40 27.44 -4.44
N GLU A 36 -23.93 26.70 -3.46
CA GLU A 36 -23.14 26.20 -2.32
C GLU A 36 -22.11 25.15 -2.78
N ILE A 37 -22.48 24.27 -3.71
CA ILE A 37 -21.55 23.29 -4.30
C ILE A 37 -20.39 24.00 -5.01
N ARG A 38 -20.65 25.05 -5.80
CA ARG A 38 -19.59 25.80 -6.48
C ARG A 38 -18.64 26.46 -5.47
N LYS A 39 -19.16 27.06 -4.39
CA LYS A 39 -18.34 27.65 -3.33
C LYS A 39 -17.47 26.61 -2.62
N LEU A 40 -18.03 25.45 -2.29
CA LEU A 40 -17.30 24.36 -1.65
C LEU A 40 -16.25 23.71 -2.58
N LYS A 41 -16.51 23.65 -3.88
CA LYS A 41 -15.52 23.23 -4.89
C LYS A 41 -14.36 24.21 -5.03
N LEU A 42 -14.60 25.52 -4.90
CA LEU A 42 -13.49 26.50 -4.87
C LEU A 42 -12.56 26.26 -3.66
N GLN A 43 -13.13 25.84 -2.53
CA GLN A 43 -12.36 25.46 -1.33
C GLN A 43 -11.67 24.09 -1.45
N GLN A 44 -11.94 23.31 -2.51
CA GLN A 44 -11.34 21.99 -2.70
C GLN A 44 -9.81 22.07 -2.84
N GLY A 45 -9.30 23.12 -3.47
CA GLY A 45 -7.85 23.32 -3.62
C GLY A 45 -7.15 23.42 -2.26
N GLU A 46 -7.62 24.32 -1.39
CA GLU A 46 -7.09 24.50 -0.04
C GLU A 46 -7.24 23.22 0.82
N MET A 47 -8.37 22.52 0.70
CA MET A 47 -8.60 21.26 1.41
C MET A 47 -7.71 20.13 0.89
N SER A 48 -7.39 20.13 -0.40
CA SER A 48 -6.46 19.19 -1.03
C SER A 48 -5.03 19.39 -0.51
N GLU A 49 -4.56 20.63 -0.38
CA GLU A 49 -3.25 20.93 0.20
C GLU A 49 -3.15 20.46 1.66
N ARG A 50 -4.21 20.68 2.43
CA ARG A 50 -4.31 20.18 3.81
C ARG A 50 -4.32 18.65 3.86
N GLN A 51 -5.02 17.99 2.94
CA GLN A 51 -5.00 16.53 2.80
C GLN A 51 -3.60 16.01 2.44
N ASN A 52 -2.91 16.66 1.50
CA ASN A 52 -1.54 16.32 1.12
C ASN A 52 -0.59 16.43 2.31
N THR A 53 -0.78 17.39 3.21
CA THR A 53 0.03 17.52 4.43
C THR A 53 -0.12 16.29 5.34
N ILE A 54 -1.35 15.76 5.47
CA ILE A 54 -1.59 14.52 6.21
C ILE A 54 -0.90 13.35 5.51
N LEU A 55 -1.12 13.20 4.21
CA LEU A 55 -0.54 12.12 3.40
C LEU A 55 1.00 12.14 3.46
N MET A 56 1.63 13.29 3.32
CA MET A 56 3.09 13.43 3.41
C MET A 56 3.63 13.05 4.79
N THR A 57 2.86 13.32 5.84
CA THR A 57 3.23 12.92 7.19
C THR A 57 3.15 11.40 7.35
N ASP A 58 2.06 10.80 6.89
CA ASP A 58 1.86 9.35 6.91
C ASP A 58 2.91 8.65 6.02
N LEU A 59 3.25 9.22 4.86
CA LEU A 59 4.30 8.71 3.96
C LEU A 59 5.69 8.81 4.59
N LYS A 60 6.04 9.92 5.25
CA LYS A 60 7.31 10.03 5.97
C LYS A 60 7.44 8.95 7.03
N GLN A 61 6.35 8.67 7.75
CA GLN A 61 6.30 7.59 8.72
C GLN A 61 6.41 6.22 8.04
N ALA A 62 5.69 6.00 6.95
CA ALA A 62 5.76 4.74 6.20
C ALA A 62 7.16 4.48 5.65
N ILE A 63 7.82 5.50 5.09
CA ILE A 63 9.20 5.43 4.57
C ILE A 63 10.17 5.04 5.69
N LEU A 64 10.02 5.57 6.90
CA LEU A 64 10.85 5.20 8.04
C LEU A 64 10.78 3.68 8.33
N TYR A 65 9.62 3.05 8.19
CA TYR A 65 9.46 1.60 8.32
C TYR A 65 9.87 0.83 7.05
N LEU A 66 9.68 1.44 5.87
CA LEU A 66 9.99 0.82 4.59
C LEU A 66 11.50 0.72 4.36
N ILE A 67 12.29 1.70 4.82
CA ILE A 67 13.76 1.71 4.67
C ILE A 67 14.41 0.44 5.25
N PRO A 68 14.23 0.07 6.54
CA PRO A 68 14.84 -1.14 7.07
C PRO A 68 14.29 -2.41 6.40
N PHE A 69 13.02 -2.41 5.99
CA PHE A 69 12.43 -3.53 5.26
C PHE A 69 13.08 -3.73 3.88
N VAL A 70 13.24 -2.66 3.10
CA VAL A 70 13.88 -2.70 1.78
C VAL A 70 15.37 -3.02 1.91
N LEU A 71 16.06 -2.49 2.92
CA LEU A 71 17.47 -2.83 3.19
C LEU A 71 17.64 -4.32 3.49
N ALA A 72 16.79 -4.89 4.36
CA ALA A 72 16.78 -6.32 4.61
C ALA A 72 16.48 -7.10 3.32
N TRP A 73 15.50 -6.65 2.54
CA TRP A 73 15.13 -7.29 1.28
C TRP A 73 16.25 -7.30 0.25
N VAL A 74 16.93 -6.16 0.05
CA VAL A 74 18.08 -6.05 -0.85
C VAL A 74 19.20 -6.97 -0.39
N TRP A 75 19.51 -6.96 0.91
CA TRP A 75 20.56 -7.81 1.48
C TRP A 75 20.26 -9.31 1.30
N LEU A 76 19.03 -9.75 1.57
CA LEU A 76 18.60 -11.11 1.27
C LEU A 76 18.66 -11.40 -0.24
N SER A 77 18.22 -10.47 -1.09
CA SER A 77 18.22 -10.67 -2.54
C SER A 77 19.63 -10.87 -3.11
N THR A 78 20.65 -10.19 -2.56
CA THR A 78 22.04 -10.36 -2.97
C THR A 78 22.60 -11.73 -2.57
N ILE A 79 22.22 -12.23 -1.40
CA ILE A 79 22.68 -13.55 -0.92
C ILE A 79 22.03 -14.69 -1.71
N TYR A 80 20.75 -14.58 -2.04
CA TYR A 80 19.97 -15.64 -2.70
C TYR A 80 19.81 -15.45 -4.22
N GLN A 81 20.60 -14.57 -4.83
CA GLN A 81 20.44 -14.17 -6.24
C GLN A 81 20.71 -15.30 -7.26
N ASP A 82 21.57 -16.26 -6.90
CA ASP A 82 21.93 -17.42 -7.73
C ASP A 82 21.43 -18.76 -7.18
N TRP A 83 20.62 -18.75 -6.11
CA TRP A 83 20.12 -19.98 -5.50
C TRP A 83 18.75 -20.38 -6.06
N VAL A 84 18.65 -21.58 -6.62
CA VAL A 84 17.37 -22.21 -6.96
C VAL A 84 16.72 -22.69 -5.67
N VAL A 85 15.68 -21.98 -5.22
CA VAL A 85 15.07 -22.23 -3.90
C VAL A 85 14.04 -23.36 -3.95
N ALA A 86 13.31 -23.51 -5.07
CA ALA A 86 12.29 -24.53 -5.19
C ALA A 86 12.25 -25.11 -6.61
N TRP A 87 12.04 -26.42 -6.68
CA TRP A 87 11.79 -27.14 -7.92
C TRP A 87 10.30 -27.45 -8.05
N LEU A 88 9.66 -27.05 -9.14
CA LEU A 88 8.26 -27.32 -9.42
C LEU A 88 8.12 -28.59 -10.28
N PRO A 89 7.16 -29.49 -9.99
CA PRO A 89 6.96 -30.71 -10.75
C PRO A 89 6.25 -30.49 -12.10
N PHE A 90 6.04 -29.24 -12.53
CA PHE A 90 5.36 -28.87 -13.77
C PHE A 90 6.05 -27.66 -14.42
N ASN A 91 6.10 -27.66 -15.75
CA ASN A 91 6.68 -26.57 -16.54
C ASN A 91 5.60 -25.52 -16.81
N LEU A 92 5.77 -24.30 -16.29
CA LEU A 92 4.95 -23.16 -16.70
C LEU A 92 5.62 -22.45 -17.88
N PRO A 93 4.96 -22.32 -19.04
CA PRO A 93 5.44 -21.47 -20.13
C PRO A 93 5.16 -20.00 -19.78
N TRP A 94 5.95 -19.41 -18.88
CA TRP A 94 5.88 -17.99 -18.57
C TRP A 94 6.82 -17.17 -19.48
N PRO A 95 6.41 -15.98 -19.94
CA PRO A 95 7.30 -15.09 -20.68
C PRO A 95 8.49 -14.69 -19.80
N ASP A 96 9.70 -14.77 -20.33
CA ASP A 96 10.91 -14.29 -19.66
C ASP A 96 10.94 -12.76 -19.69
N PHE A 97 10.48 -12.13 -18.60
CA PHE A 97 10.44 -10.68 -18.46
C PHE A 97 11.80 -10.08 -18.04
N GLY A 98 12.91 -10.84 -18.09
CA GLY A 98 14.25 -10.37 -17.71
C GLY A 98 14.43 -10.12 -16.20
N ILE A 99 13.35 -10.25 -15.44
CA ILE A 99 13.35 -10.39 -13.99
C ILE A 99 13.46 -11.90 -13.77
N ARG A 100 14.55 -12.40 -13.18
CA ARG A 100 14.75 -13.81 -12.78
C ARG A 100 13.77 -14.24 -11.66
N LEU A 101 12.49 -13.94 -11.83
CA LEU A 101 11.40 -14.44 -10.99
C LEU A 101 11.11 -15.90 -11.34
N PHE A 102 11.16 -16.21 -12.63
CA PHE A 102 11.01 -17.52 -13.23
C PHE A 102 12.11 -17.66 -14.28
N SER A 103 13.13 -18.48 -14.03
CA SER A 103 14.28 -18.59 -14.93
C SER A 103 14.00 -19.65 -15.99
N GLY A 104 13.57 -19.23 -17.18
CA GLY A 104 13.45 -20.07 -18.38
C GLY A 104 12.46 -21.25 -18.30
N THR A 105 12.55 -22.16 -19.29
CA THR A 105 11.66 -23.30 -19.55
C THR A 105 11.77 -24.45 -18.54
N VAL A 106 12.26 -24.20 -17.33
CA VAL A 106 12.68 -25.27 -16.43
C VAL A 106 12.17 -24.99 -15.03
N ALA A 107 11.22 -25.80 -14.59
CA ALA A 107 10.94 -26.37 -13.25
C ALA A 107 11.60 -25.76 -11.98
N SER A 108 12.07 -24.54 -11.97
CA SER A 108 12.97 -23.96 -10.99
C SER A 108 12.59 -22.51 -10.73
N MET A 109 12.48 -22.17 -9.45
CA MET A 109 11.96 -20.88 -8.99
C MET A 109 13.03 -20.17 -8.17
N GLY A 110 13.31 -18.92 -8.53
CA GLY A 110 14.20 -18.06 -7.75
C GLY A 110 13.57 -17.64 -6.42
N PHE A 111 14.37 -17.11 -5.51
CA PHE A 111 13.94 -16.68 -4.17
C PHE A 111 12.74 -15.73 -4.18
N LEU A 112 12.74 -14.75 -5.07
CA LEU A 112 11.65 -13.77 -5.21
C LEU A 112 10.33 -14.43 -5.64
N GLY A 113 10.40 -15.37 -6.58
CA GLY A 113 9.25 -16.15 -7.01
C GLY A 113 8.70 -16.96 -5.84
N TRP A 114 9.56 -17.75 -5.19
CA TRP A 114 9.19 -18.60 -4.07
C TRP A 114 8.55 -17.81 -2.91
N TYR A 115 9.10 -16.64 -2.61
CA TYR A 115 8.55 -15.73 -1.61
C TYR A 115 7.14 -15.27 -1.97
N LEU A 116 6.89 -14.84 -3.22
CA LEU A 116 5.56 -14.43 -3.67
C LEU A 116 4.55 -15.58 -3.58
N LEU A 117 4.93 -16.78 -4.01
CA LEU A 117 4.05 -17.96 -3.94
C LEU A 117 3.74 -18.35 -2.50
N SER A 118 4.75 -18.33 -1.63
CA SER A 118 4.55 -18.53 -0.20
C SER A 118 3.63 -17.46 0.38
N TYR A 119 3.86 -16.19 0.08
CA TYR A 119 3.03 -15.08 0.54
C TYR A 119 1.57 -15.21 0.10
N PHE A 120 1.31 -15.51 -1.18
CA PHE A 120 -0.05 -15.71 -1.67
C PHE A 120 -0.70 -16.96 -1.06
N GLY A 121 0.03 -18.06 -0.94
CA GLY A 121 -0.44 -19.28 -0.28
C GLY A 121 -0.83 -19.00 1.17
N PHE A 122 0.05 -18.37 1.94
CA PHE A 122 -0.22 -17.95 3.30
C PHE A 122 -1.37 -16.95 3.39
N ALA A 123 -1.48 -15.98 2.49
CA ALA A 123 -2.57 -15.02 2.47
C ALA A 123 -3.94 -15.70 2.29
N GLN A 124 -4.02 -16.74 1.45
CA GLN A 124 -5.24 -17.54 1.30
C GLN A 124 -5.58 -18.33 2.57
N ILE A 125 -4.57 -18.92 3.21
CA ILE A 125 -4.73 -19.66 4.47
C ILE A 125 -5.18 -18.72 5.59
N TRP A 126 -4.51 -17.59 5.75
CA TRP A 126 -4.86 -16.55 6.73
C TRP A 126 -6.27 -16.00 6.52
N ARG A 127 -6.67 -15.78 5.26
CA ARG A 127 -8.04 -15.35 4.94
C ARG A 127 -9.09 -16.36 5.39
N ARG A 128 -8.82 -17.67 5.22
CA ARG A 128 -9.71 -18.73 5.70
C ARG A 128 -9.75 -18.83 7.23
N PHE A 129 -8.65 -18.50 7.91
CA PHE A 129 -8.59 -18.54 9.37
C PHE A 129 -9.28 -17.32 10.01
N LEU A 130 -9.16 -16.13 9.41
CA LEU A 130 -9.68 -14.88 9.96
C LEU A 130 -11.15 -14.58 9.59
N ILE A 131 -11.69 -15.24 8.57
CA ILE A 131 -13.12 -15.20 8.26
C ILE A 131 -13.70 -16.49 8.82
N PRO A 132 -14.34 -16.48 10.01
CA PRO A 132 -14.98 -17.67 10.54
C PRO A 132 -16.04 -18.09 9.54
N SER A 133 -15.92 -19.30 8.99
CA SER A 133 -16.97 -19.93 8.21
C SER A 133 -18.20 -20.10 9.11
N HIS A 134 -19.23 -19.29 8.86
CA HIS A 134 -20.61 -19.76 9.03
C HIS A 134 -20.99 -20.59 7.80
#